data_AF-A0AAV8XWD0-F1
#
_entry.id   AF-A0AAV8XWD0-F1
#
_cell.length_a   1.000
_cell.length_b   1.000
_cell.length_c   1.000
_cell.angle_alpha   90.00
_cell.angle_beta   90.00
_cell.angle_gamma   90.00
#
_symmetry.space_group_name_H-M   'P 1'
#
loop_
_entity.id
_entity.type
_entity.pdbx_description
1 polymer ?
#
loop_
_entity_poly.entity_id
_entity_poly.type
_entity_poly.pdbx_seq_one_letter_code
_entity_poly.pdbx_strand_id
1 'polypeptide(L)'
;MKTSKKSLTGPFRSGRITRNPFLNFMRDFRKSNNGLKLTELTKRGAELWRKMNERQKSPYCQLAKQAPRRRRRRKSSKRRRRRRRAYSYARCRSASNRRAKFKREDRLKDDDYDDCDENDALD
;
A
#
# COMPACT_ATOMS: atom_id res chain seq x y z
N MET A 1 14.32 -16.26 7.27
CA MET A 1 14.15 -14.81 7.48
C MET A 1 12.97 -14.58 8.43
N LYS A 2 13.22 -14.20 9.69
CA LYS A 2 12.15 -13.98 10.69
C LYS A 2 11.54 -12.59 10.50
N THR A 3 10.31 -12.50 10.00
CA THR A 3 9.57 -11.23 9.93
C THR A 3 9.11 -10.84 11.33
N SER A 4 9.84 -9.91 11.95
CA SER A 4 9.49 -9.35 13.26
C SER A 4 8.16 -8.60 13.16
N LYS A 5 7.07 -9.23 13.63
CA LYS A 5 5.77 -8.59 13.83
C LYS A 5 5.95 -7.57 14.95
N LYS A 6 6.13 -6.29 14.60
CA LYS A 6 6.15 -5.18 15.57
C LYS A 6 4.86 -5.24 16.39
N SER A 7 4.98 -5.63 17.65
CA SER A 7 3.92 -5.49 18.63
C SER A 7 3.55 -4.00 18.73
N LEU A 8 2.28 -3.69 18.52
CA LEU A 8 1.72 -2.34 18.67
C LEU A 8 1.54 -1.96 20.17
N THR A 9 2.33 -2.55 21.06
CA THR A 9 2.24 -2.43 22.52
C THR A 9 3.18 -1.36 23.07
N GLY A 10 3.37 -0.26 22.32
CA GLY A 10 3.97 0.95 22.86
C GLY A 10 2.92 1.77 23.61
N PRO A 11 3.29 2.61 24.60
CA PRO A 11 2.35 3.52 25.24
C PRO A 11 1.64 4.32 24.15
N PHE A 12 0.32 4.22 24.13
CA PHE A 12 -0.56 4.76 23.10
C PHE A 12 -0.50 6.29 23.09
N ARG A 13 0.55 6.88 22.51
CA ARG A 13 0.73 8.33 22.43
C ARG A 13 -0.54 8.92 21.85
N SER A 14 -1.28 9.66 22.68
CA SER A 14 -2.50 10.32 22.25
C SER A 14 -2.08 11.32 21.16
N GLY A 15 -2.55 11.09 19.94
CA GLY A 15 -2.11 11.86 18.78
C GLY A 15 -2.44 13.34 18.92
N ARG A 16 -1.91 14.15 18.00
CA ARG A 16 -2.27 15.57 17.89
C ARG A 16 -3.78 15.72 17.68
N ILE A 17 -4.34 16.83 18.13
CA ILE A 17 -5.73 17.22 17.83
C ILE A 17 -5.91 17.26 16.31
N THR A 18 -6.99 16.67 15.84
CA THR A 18 -7.32 16.58 14.42
C THR A 18 -8.55 17.41 14.10
N ARG A 19 -8.77 17.68 12.80
CA ARG A 19 -10.02 18.28 12.29
C ARG A 19 -11.20 17.29 12.26
N ASN A 20 -11.01 16.05 12.69
CA ASN A 20 -12.09 15.08 12.76
C ASN A 20 -12.58 14.99 14.22
N PRO A 21 -13.82 15.41 14.52
CA PRO A 21 -14.38 15.35 15.87
C PRO A 21 -14.32 13.95 16.48
N PHE A 22 -14.64 12.92 15.67
CA PHE A 22 -14.62 11.52 16.12
C PHE A 22 -13.23 11.08 16.56
N LEU A 23 -12.18 11.45 15.81
CA LEU A 23 -10.81 11.09 16.19
C LEU A 23 -10.35 11.80 17.47
N ASN A 24 -10.88 13.00 17.74
CA ASN A 24 -10.62 13.71 18.98
C ASN A 24 -11.34 13.02 20.16
N PHE A 25 -12.59 12.59 19.99
CA PHE A 25 -13.29 11.76 20.97
C PHE A 25 -12.55 10.45 21.24
N MET A 26 -12.15 9.73 20.19
CA MET A 26 -11.41 8.47 20.32
C MET A 26 -10.09 8.65 21.05
N ARG A 27 -9.49 9.83 20.97
CA ARG A 27 -8.28 10.16 21.71
C ARG A 27 -8.53 10.15 23.22
N ASP A 28 -9.62 10.76 23.66
CA ASP A 28 -9.96 10.88 25.08
C ASP A 28 -10.58 9.57 25.59
N PHE A 29 -11.45 8.93 24.79
CA PHE A 29 -11.97 7.59 25.06
C PHE A 29 -10.85 6.56 25.28
N ARG A 30 -9.75 6.68 24.53
CA ARG A 30 -8.59 5.81 24.70
C ARG A 30 -7.81 6.06 25.98
N LYS A 31 -7.73 7.32 26.43
CA LYS A 31 -7.08 7.66 27.72
C LYS A 31 -7.86 7.09 28.91
N SER A 32 -9.20 7.10 28.83
CA SER A 32 -10.06 6.54 29.87
C SER A 32 -10.06 5.01 29.89
N ASN A 33 -9.73 4.35 28.76
CA ASN A 33 -9.75 2.89 28.62
C ASN A 33 -8.35 2.34 28.33
N ASN A 34 -7.40 2.65 29.22
CA ASN A 34 -6.05 2.09 29.14
C ASN A 34 -6.08 0.60 29.49
N GLY A 35 -5.76 -0.27 28.52
CA GLY A 35 -5.66 -1.73 28.74
C GLY A 35 -6.49 -2.58 27.78
N LEU A 36 -7.47 -2.00 27.09
CA LEU A 36 -8.24 -2.71 26.07
C LEU A 36 -7.46 -2.85 24.76
N LYS A 37 -7.70 -3.96 24.05
CA LYS A 37 -7.16 -4.14 22.69
C LYS A 37 -7.71 -3.04 21.78
N LEU A 38 -6.87 -2.53 20.88
CA LEU A 38 -7.22 -1.43 19.97
C LEU A 38 -8.48 -1.73 19.15
N THR A 39 -8.69 -3.00 18.76
CA THR A 39 -9.87 -3.46 18.02
C THR A 39 -11.15 -3.27 18.83
N GLU A 40 -11.17 -3.71 20.09
CA GLU A 40 -12.34 -3.54 20.98
C GLU A 40 -12.60 -2.08 21.30
N LEU A 41 -11.53 -1.32 21.55
CA LEU A 41 -11.63 0.11 21.82
C LEU A 41 -12.25 0.86 20.64
N THR A 42 -11.88 0.47 19.42
CA THR A 42 -12.46 1.03 18.19
C THR A 42 -13.93 0.68 18.05
N LYS A 43 -14.32 -0.59 18.31
CA LYS A 43 -15.72 -1.02 18.24
C LYS A 43 -16.59 -0.27 19.26
N ARG A 44 -16.23 -0.34 20.55
CA ARG A 44 -16.98 0.31 21.64
C ARG A 44 -17.02 1.82 21.49
N GLY A 45 -15.88 2.43 21.13
CA GLY A 45 -15.82 3.87 20.88
C GLY A 45 -16.70 4.31 19.71
N ALA A 46 -16.73 3.55 18.61
CA ALA A 46 -17.58 3.86 17.46
C ALA A 46 -19.08 3.70 17.78
N GLU A 47 -19.45 2.74 18.60
CA GLU A 47 -20.84 2.57 19.08
C GLU A 47 -21.24 3.71 20.01
N LEU A 48 -20.39 4.04 20.99
CA LEU A 48 -20.65 5.14 21.92
C LEU A 48 -20.78 6.48 21.18
N TRP A 49 -19.90 6.74 20.21
CA TRP A 49 -19.96 7.95 19.40
C TRP A 49 -21.27 8.05 18.59
N ARG A 50 -21.78 6.93 18.08
CA ARG A 50 -23.08 6.92 17.38
C ARG A 50 -24.22 7.25 18.32
N LYS A 51 -24.19 6.72 19.55
CA LYS A 51 -25.21 6.96 20.59
C LYS A 51 -25.13 8.35 21.23
N MET A 52 -23.99 9.05 21.14
CA MET A 52 -23.84 10.39 21.73
C MET A 52 -24.73 11.44 21.05
N ASN A 53 -25.31 12.32 21.85
CA ASN A 53 -26.10 13.46 21.39
C ASN A 53 -25.20 14.59 20.85
N GLU A 54 -25.77 15.50 20.06
CA GLU A 54 -25.02 16.63 19.48
C GLU A 54 -24.36 17.51 20.55
N ARG A 55 -25.01 17.71 21.70
CA ARG A 55 -24.42 18.44 22.84
C ARG A 55 -23.15 17.78 23.35
N GLN A 56 -23.12 16.45 23.43
CA GLN A 56 -21.93 15.69 23.84
C GLN A 56 -20.83 15.70 22.77
N LYS A 57 -21.22 15.78 21.49
CA LYS A 57 -20.30 15.89 20.35
C LYS A 57 -19.74 17.30 20.17
N SER A 58 -20.48 18.32 20.60
CA SER A 58 -20.15 19.75 20.48
C SER A 58 -18.71 20.10 20.86
N PRO A 59 -18.17 19.72 22.05
CA PRO A 59 -16.80 20.04 22.41
C PRO A 59 -15.78 19.48 21.40
N TYR A 60 -15.98 18.25 20.93
CA TYR A 60 -15.11 17.64 19.94
C TYR A 60 -15.24 18.28 18.55
N CYS A 61 -16.44 18.75 18.20
CA CYS A 61 -16.71 19.51 16.98
C CYS A 61 -16.03 20.88 17.01
N GLN A 62 -16.08 21.60 18.12
CA GLN A 62 -15.38 22.88 18.29
C GLN A 62 -13.86 22.68 18.22
N LEU A 63 -13.34 21.67 18.91
CA LEU A 63 -11.92 21.32 18.88
C LEU A 63 -11.45 20.97 17.47
N ALA A 64 -12.27 20.27 16.70
CA ALA A 64 -12.01 19.95 15.30
C ALA A 64 -12.03 21.19 14.39
N LYS A 65 -12.90 22.17 14.65
CA LYS A 65 -12.92 23.44 13.89
C LYS A 65 -11.65 24.25 14.12
N GLN A 66 -11.15 24.28 15.35
CA GLN A 66 -9.93 25.00 15.74
C GLN A 66 -8.64 24.29 15.30
N ALA A 67 -8.70 23.00 14.95
CA ALA A 67 -7.52 22.22 14.63
C ALA A 67 -6.80 22.74 13.35
N PRO A 68 -5.47 22.90 13.38
CA PRO A 68 -4.71 23.47 12.28
C PRO A 68 -4.81 22.63 11.00
N ARG A 69 -4.98 23.29 9.86
CA ARG A 69 -4.94 22.62 8.55
C ARG A 69 -3.54 22.11 8.27
N ARG A 70 -3.37 20.78 8.17
CA ARG A 70 -2.12 20.23 7.66
C ARG A 70 -1.98 20.58 6.19
N ARG A 71 -0.93 21.32 5.84
CA ARG A 71 -0.45 21.37 4.46
C ARG A 71 -0.22 19.94 3.98
N ARG A 72 -0.88 19.55 2.89
CA ARG A 72 -0.57 18.30 2.20
C ARG A 72 0.93 18.34 1.89
N ARG A 73 1.72 17.45 2.51
CA ARG A 73 3.14 17.30 2.17
C ARG A 73 3.18 16.98 0.68
N ARG A 74 3.63 17.94 -0.14
CA ARG A 74 3.90 17.68 -1.55
C ARG A 74 4.88 16.51 -1.60
N LYS A 75 4.49 15.41 -2.24
CA LYS A 75 5.42 14.31 -2.52
C LYS A 75 6.60 14.93 -3.26
N SER A 76 7.82 14.77 -2.76
CA SER A 76 8.98 15.41 -3.37
C SER A 76 9.03 15.04 -4.85
N SER A 77 9.27 16.04 -5.71
CA SER A 77 9.48 15.84 -7.15
C SER A 77 10.52 14.75 -7.40
N LYS A 78 11.56 14.70 -6.54
CA LYS A 78 12.58 13.63 -6.51
C LYS A 78 11.97 12.23 -6.37
N ARG A 79 11.06 11.99 -5.42
CA ARG A 79 10.42 10.66 -5.25
C ARG A 79 9.53 10.29 -6.44
N ARG A 80 8.82 11.27 -7.03
CA ARG A 80 8.01 11.05 -8.25
C ARG A 80 8.90 10.72 -9.45
N ARG A 81 10.02 11.44 -9.62
CA ARG A 81 11.01 11.20 -10.69
C ARG A 81 11.67 9.83 -10.56
N ARG A 82 12.08 9.43 -9.34
CA ARG A 82 12.65 8.09 -9.06
C ARG A 82 11.66 6.98 -9.43
N ARG A 83 10.38 7.10 -9.02
CA ARG A 83 9.34 6.12 -9.38
C ARG A 83 9.10 6.03 -10.88
N ARG A 84 9.06 7.16 -11.58
CA ARG A 84 8.91 7.17 -13.05
C ARG A 84 10.09 6.51 -13.75
N ARG A 85 11.33 6.80 -13.32
CA ARG A 85 12.53 6.16 -13.86
C ARG A 85 12.54 4.65 -13.63
N ALA A 86 12.22 4.21 -12.41
CA ALA A 86 12.15 2.78 -12.07
C ALA A 86 11.10 2.04 -12.93
N TYR A 87 9.92 2.64 -13.11
CA TYR A 87 8.88 2.06 -13.97
C TYR A 87 9.31 1.98 -15.44
N SER A 88 9.92 3.05 -15.97
CA SER A 88 10.43 3.06 -17.33
C SER A 88 11.52 2.01 -17.54
N TYR A 89 12.47 1.89 -16.61
CA TYR A 89 13.53 0.89 -16.66
C TYR A 89 12.96 -0.54 -16.63
N ALA A 90 12.00 -0.81 -15.75
CA ALA A 90 11.31 -2.11 -15.70
C ALA A 90 10.63 -2.43 -17.04
N ARG A 91 9.92 -1.46 -17.64
CA ARG A 91 9.27 -1.62 -18.94
C ARG A 91 10.26 -1.94 -20.06
N CYS A 92 11.38 -1.20 -20.14
CA CYS A 92 12.43 -1.45 -21.15
C CYS A 92 13.06 -2.85 -20.96
N ARG A 93 13.35 -3.24 -19.73
CA ARG A 93 13.91 -4.57 -19.42
C ARG A 93 12.95 -5.70 -19.81
N SER A 94 11.66 -5.56 -19.51
CA SER A 94 10.64 -6.54 -19.91
C SER A 94 10.46 -6.62 -21.44
N ALA A 95 10.59 -5.51 -22.17
CA ALA A 95 10.57 -5.51 -23.62
C ALA A 95 11.80 -6.21 -24.22
N SER A 96 12.99 -5.92 -23.69
CA SER A 96 14.24 -6.57 -24.10
C SER A 96 14.21 -8.08 -23.85
N ASN A 97 13.75 -8.51 -22.68
CA ASN A 97 13.63 -9.93 -22.36
C ASN A 97 12.66 -10.66 -23.29
N ARG A 98 11.51 -10.03 -23.64
CA ARG A 98 10.58 -10.63 -24.61
C ARG A 98 11.20 -10.78 -26.00
N ARG A 99 11.94 -9.77 -26.46
CA ARG A 99 12.66 -9.83 -27.75
C ARG A 99 13.76 -10.92 -27.75
N ALA A 100 14.49 -11.05 -26.65
CA ALA A 100 15.49 -12.10 -26.49
C ALA A 100 14.86 -13.50 -26.47
N LYS A 101 13.70 -13.65 -25.80
CA LYS A 101 12.94 -14.90 -25.78
C LYS A 101 12.47 -15.30 -27.20
N PHE A 102 11.89 -14.37 -27.94
CA PHE A 102 11.45 -14.62 -29.32
C PHE A 102 12.61 -15.06 -30.23
N LYS A 103 13.75 -14.37 -30.18
CA LYS A 103 14.95 -14.75 -30.96
C LYS A 103 15.51 -16.15 -30.61
N ARG A 104 15.29 -16.63 -29.39
CA ARG A 104 15.74 -17.96 -28.96
C ARG A 104 14.80 -19.05 -29.44
N GLU A 105 13.49 -18.79 -29.45
CA GLU A 105 12.48 -19.72 -29.95
C GLU A 105 12.53 -19.86 -31.48
N ASP A 106 12.85 -18.78 -32.20
CA ASP A 106 13.03 -18.78 -33.65
C ASP A 106 14.20 -19.69 -34.08
N ARG A 107 15.35 -19.55 -33.39
CA ARG A 107 16.56 -20.34 -33.64
C ARG A 107 16.45 -21.83 -33.28
N LEU A 108 15.35 -22.26 -32.66
CA LEU A 108 15.11 -23.67 -32.29
C LEU A 108 14.17 -24.38 -33.27
N LYS A 109 13.68 -23.69 -34.31
CA LYS A 109 12.78 -24.26 -35.32
C LYS A 109 13.47 -24.67 -36.63
N ASP A 110 14.76 -24.36 -36.77
CA ASP A 110 15.51 -24.62 -38.00
C ASP A 110 16.23 -26.00 -38.00
N ASP A 111 16.16 -26.77 -36.91
CA ASP A 111 16.90 -28.04 -36.73
C ASP A 111 16.06 -29.32 -37.00
N ASP A 112 14.86 -29.20 -37.58
CA ASP A 112 13.91 -30.33 -37.80
C ASP A 112 13.57 -30.55 -39.28
N TYR A 113 14.49 -30.23 -40.19
CA TYR A 113 14.41 -30.68 -41.60
C TYR A 113 15.27 -31.94 -41.75
N ASP A 114 14.72 -33.05 -41.28
CA ASP A 114 15.27 -34.39 -41.51
C ASP A 114 15.21 -34.69 -43.02
N ASP A 115 16.39 -34.97 -43.57
CA ASP A 115 16.70 -35.26 -44.96
C ASP A 115 16.11 -36.61 -45.35
N CYS A 116 14.85 -36.60 -45.78
CA CYS A 116 14.20 -37.72 -46.43
C CYS A 116 14.08 -37.42 -47.93
N ASP A 117 15.14 -37.56 -48.72
CA ASP A 117 14.99 -38.09 -50.07
C ASP A 117 16.33 -38.45 -50.73
N GLU A 118 16.24 -39.43 -51.64
CA GLU A 118 17.12 -39.61 -52.79
C GLU A 118 18.43 -40.41 -52.61
N ASN A 119 18.32 -41.74 -52.78
CA ASN A 119 19.10 -42.42 -53.81
C ASN A 119 18.35 -43.66 -54.30
N ASP A 120 17.41 -43.37 -55.19
CA ASP A 120 17.00 -44.29 -56.25
C ASP A 120 17.96 -44.07 -57.44
N ALA A 121 18.23 -45.15 -58.19
CA ALA A 121 18.80 -45.20 -59.54
C ALA A 121 20.33 -45.39 -59.79
N LEU A 122 20.63 -46.58 -60.35
CA LEU A 122 21.70 -46.99 -61.31
C LEU A 122 23.09 -47.30 -60.69
N ASP A 123 23.73 -48.46 -60.87
CA ASP A 123 23.77 -49.45 -61.96
C ASP A 123 23.97 -50.89 -61.39
#